data_AF-A0A6N7M3P2-F1
#
_entry.id   AF-A0A6N7M3P2-F1
#
_cell.length_a   1.000
_cell.length_b   1.000
_cell.length_c   1.000
_cell.angle_alpha   90.00
_cell.angle_beta   90.00
_cell.angle_gamma   90.00
#
_symmetry.space_group_name_H-M   'P 1'
#
loop_
_entity.id
_entity.type
_entity.pdbx_description
1 polymer ?
#
loop_
_entity_poly.entity_id
_entity_poly.type
_entity_poly.pdbx_seq_one_letter_code
_entity_poly.pdbx_strand_id
1 'polypeptide(L)'
;LEIFSGYLANTLSFMRVAGLGIAHVSLMIAFFEIARMVSPDGSNIWSYLVLFSGNVLVIGLEGLSAGIQSLRLNYYEFFSKHFIGAGRAYMPISLRRNE
;
A
#
# COMPACT_ATOMS: atom_id res chain seq x y z
N LEU A 1 -22.10 21.53 -8.51
CA LEU A 1 -20.69 21.69 -8.09
C LEU A 1 -20.15 20.42 -7.42
N GLU A 2 -20.94 19.78 -6.56
CA GLU A 2 -20.61 18.55 -5.82
C GLU A 2 -20.18 17.37 -6.72
N ILE A 3 -20.84 17.19 -7.87
CA ILE A 3 -20.52 16.13 -8.83
C ILE A 3 -19.14 16.36 -9.50
N PHE A 4 -18.83 17.60 -9.85
CA PHE A 4 -17.55 17.99 -10.47
C PHE A 4 -16.39 17.85 -9.46
N SER A 5 -16.64 18.21 -8.20
CA SER A 5 -15.69 18.02 -7.10
C SER A 5 -15.47 16.54 -6.79
N GLY A 6 -16.52 15.71 -6.84
CA GLY A 6 -16.43 14.26 -6.66
C GLY A 6 -15.59 13.57 -7.73
N TYR A 7 -15.74 13.96 -9.01
CA TYR A 7 -14.90 13.42 -10.09
C TYR A 7 -13.42 13.84 -9.94
N LEU A 8 -13.15 15.10 -9.59
CA LEU A 8 -11.79 15.56 -9.31
C LEU A 8 -11.17 14.83 -8.11
N ALA A 9 -11.93 14.63 -7.04
CA ALA A 9 -11.48 13.90 -5.87
C ALA A 9 -11.15 12.43 -6.19
N ASN A 10 -11.92 11.79 -7.07
CA ASN A 10 -11.66 10.43 -7.53
C ASN A 10 -10.35 10.33 -8.33
N THR A 11 -10.11 11.25 -9.27
CA THR A 11 -8.85 11.31 -10.04
C THR A 11 -7.64 11.61 -9.14
N LEU A 12 -7.79 12.50 -8.17
CA LEU A 12 -6.76 12.79 -7.17
C LEU A 12 -6.47 11.58 -6.26
N SER A 13 -7.44 10.68 -6.07
CA SER A 13 -7.25 9.43 -5.33
C SER A 13 -6.23 8.51 -6.03
N PHE A 14 -6.27 8.43 -7.37
CA PHE A 14 -5.33 7.63 -8.17
C PHE A 14 -3.91 8.20 -8.21
N MET A 15 -3.73 9.52 -8.01
CA MET A 15 -2.42 10.18 -7.94
C MET A 15 -1.51 9.60 -6.84
N ARG A 16 -2.11 8.97 -5.83
CA ARG A 16 -1.41 8.33 -4.72
C ARG A 16 -0.54 7.14 -5.14
N VAL A 17 -1.00 6.33 -6.11
CA VAL A 17 -0.20 5.26 -6.70
C VAL A 17 0.99 5.82 -7.47
N ALA A 18 0.80 6.93 -8.20
CA ALA A 18 1.88 7.62 -8.89
C ALA A 18 2.93 8.17 -7.91
N GLY A 19 2.50 8.74 -6.78
CA GLY A 19 3.40 9.21 -5.72
C GLY A 19 4.24 8.09 -5.10
N LEU A 20 3.67 6.89 -4.92
CA LEU A 20 4.39 5.73 -4.42
C LEU A 20 5.49 5.28 -5.41
N GLY A 21 5.16 5.23 -6.71
CA GLY A 21 6.13 4.89 -7.76
C GLY A 21 7.27 5.90 -7.90
N ILE A 22 7.01 7.19 -7.71
CA ILE A 22 8.08 8.22 -7.69
C ILE A 22 8.99 7.99 -6.49
N ALA A 23 8.42 7.77 -5.29
CA ALA A 23 9.19 7.50 -4.08
C ALA A 23 10.07 6.24 -4.23
N HIS A 24 9.56 5.18 -4.85
CA HIS A 24 10.32 3.97 -5.18
C HIS A 24 11.57 4.27 -6.01
N VAL A 25 11.37 4.95 -7.14
CA VAL A 25 12.45 5.25 -8.08
C VAL A 25 13.49 6.14 -7.41
N SER A 26 13.07 7.15 -6.64
CA SER A 26 13.99 7.99 -5.87
C SER A 26 14.81 7.20 -4.85
N LEU A 27 14.20 6.23 -4.17
CA LEU A 27 14.89 5.39 -3.19
C LEU A 27 15.89 4.43 -3.85
N MET A 28 15.51 3.83 -4.99
CA MET A 28 16.40 2.99 -5.80
C MET A 28 17.62 3.77 -6.31
N ILE A 29 17.42 4.99 -6.79
CA ILE A 29 18.52 5.87 -7.23
C ILE A 29 19.46 6.18 -6.05
N ALA A 30 18.93 6.54 -4.88
CA ALA A 30 19.74 6.84 -3.71
C ALA A 30 20.58 5.62 -3.26
N PHE A 31 20.00 4.42 -3.23
CA PHE A 31 20.74 3.20 -2.91
C PHE A 31 21.82 2.87 -3.95
N PHE A 32 21.54 3.12 -5.23
CA PHE A 32 22.52 2.91 -6.30
C PHE A 32 23.70 3.88 -6.18
N GLU A 33 23.46 5.16 -5.86
CA GLU A 33 24.52 6.14 -5.61
C GLU A 33 25.37 5.75 -4.39
N ILE A 34 24.75 5.34 -3.28
CA ILE A 34 25.47 4.86 -2.10
C ILE A 34 26.33 3.63 -2.43
N ALA A 35 25.80 2.68 -3.19
CA ALA A 35 26.53 1.49 -3.62
C ALA A 35 27.73 1.83 -4.52
N ARG A 36 27.59 2.82 -5.41
CA ARG A 36 28.70 3.32 -6.25
C ARG A 36 29.79 4.02 -5.42
N MET A 37 29.41 4.82 -4.42
CA MET A 37 30.37 5.49 -3.54
C MET A 37 31.15 4.50 -2.67
N VAL A 38 30.51 3.40 -2.25
CA VAL A 38 31.13 2.36 -1.41
C VAL A 38 32.03 1.40 -2.22
N SER A 39 31.86 1.28 -3.54
CA SER A 39 32.66 0.35 -4.35
C SER A 39 32.93 0.88 -5.75
N PRO A 40 34.01 1.67 -5.93
CA PRO A 40 34.46 2.15 -7.25
C PRO A 40 34.90 1.02 -8.20
N ASP A 41 35.43 -0.10 -7.66
CA ASP A 41 36.06 -1.19 -8.43
C ASP A 41 35.17 -2.42 -8.67
N GLY A 42 33.85 -2.33 -8.42
CA GLY A 42 32.87 -3.33 -8.90
C GLY A 42 32.94 -4.75 -8.30
N SER A 43 33.77 -5.02 -7.29
CA SER A 43 34.05 -6.39 -6.82
C SER A 43 34.06 -6.62 -5.31
N ASN A 44 33.31 -5.81 -4.53
CA ASN A 44 33.16 -6.05 -3.10
C ASN A 44 31.80 -6.68 -2.75
N ILE A 45 31.85 -7.77 -1.97
CA ILE A 45 30.70 -8.41 -1.30
C ILE A 45 29.81 -7.39 -0.57
N TRP A 46 30.40 -6.31 -0.08
CA TRP A 46 29.71 -5.18 0.56
C TRP A 46 28.74 -4.45 -0.36
N SER A 47 29.04 -4.27 -1.65
CA SER A 47 28.14 -3.62 -2.60
C SER A 47 26.90 -4.49 -2.87
N TYR A 48 27.11 -5.81 -3.03
CA TYR A 48 26.02 -6.77 -3.19
C TYR A 48 25.12 -6.82 -1.95
N LEU A 49 25.72 -6.74 -0.75
CA LEU A 49 24.99 -6.75 0.51
C LEU A 49 24.15 -5.49 0.69
N VAL A 50 24.69 -4.32 0.32
CA VAL A 50 23.97 -3.03 0.34
C VAL A 50 22.84 -3.01 -0.70
N LEU A 51 23.07 -3.53 -1.90
CA LEU A 51 22.05 -3.61 -2.94
C LEU A 51 20.92 -4.56 -2.54
N PHE A 52 21.26 -5.72 -1.97
CA PHE A 52 20.30 -6.69 -1.47
C PHE A 52 19.49 -6.15 -0.29
N SER A 53 20.14 -5.53 0.71
CA SER A 53 19.45 -4.92 1.84
C SER A 53 18.58 -3.74 1.41
N GLY A 54 19.06 -2.94 0.45
CA GLY A 54 18.30 -1.83 -0.15
C GLY A 54 17.04 -2.33 -0.83
N ASN A 55 17.13 -3.36 -1.68
CA ASN A 55 15.96 -3.95 -2.35
C ASN A 55 14.95 -4.52 -1.36
N VAL A 56 15.38 -5.29 -0.35
CA VAL A 56 14.49 -5.84 0.68
C VAL A 56 13.79 -4.74 1.47
N LEU A 57 14.52 -3.67 1.82
CA LEU A 57 13.95 -2.53 2.54
C LEU A 57 12.92 -1.78 1.70
N VAL A 58 13.19 -1.58 0.41
CA VAL A 58 12.26 -0.91 -0.52
C VAL A 58 10.99 -1.73 -0.68
N ILE A 59 11.12 -3.04 -0.93
CA ILE A 59 9.97 -3.95 -1.05
C ILE A 59 9.12 -3.93 0.23
N GLY A 60 9.75 -3.93 1.40
CA GLY A 60 9.05 -3.87 2.69
C GLY A 60 8.30 -2.55 2.90
N LEU A 61 8.98 -1.42 2.70
CA LEU A 61 8.41 -0.08 2.89
C LEU A 61 7.30 0.23 1.89
N GLU A 62 7.52 -0.07 0.61
CA GLU A 62 6.48 0.10 -0.40
C GLU A 62 5.32 -0.86 -0.22
N GLY A 63 5.60 -2.14 0.05
CA GLY A 63 4.55 -3.14 0.24
C GLY A 63 3.62 -2.76 1.39
N LEU A 64 4.19 -2.31 2.51
CA LEU A 64 3.42 -1.82 3.66
C LEU A 64 2.62 -0.55 3.29
N SER A 65 3.26 0.42 2.65
CA SER A 65 2.63 1.71 2.31
C SER A 65 1.51 1.55 1.26
N ALA A 66 1.75 0.78 0.21
CA ALA A 66 0.75 0.40 -0.80
C ALA A 66 -0.42 -0.37 -0.15
N GLY A 67 -0.12 -1.26 0.80
CA GLY A 67 -1.13 -1.96 1.59
C GLY A 67 -2.06 -1.02 2.36
N ILE A 68 -1.50 -0.04 3.07
CA ILE A 68 -2.27 0.98 3.81
C ILE A 68 -3.14 1.81 2.86
N GLN A 69 -2.61 2.16 1.68
CA GLN A 69 -3.33 2.98 0.71
C GLN A 69 -4.44 2.22 -0.01
N SER A 70 -4.22 0.95 -0.32
CA SER A 70 -5.24 0.04 -0.82
C SER A 70 -6.34 -0.19 0.22
N LEU A 71 -5.97 -0.41 1.49
CA LEU A 71 -6.93 -0.53 2.59
C LEU A 71 -7.81 0.71 2.72
N ARG A 72 -7.24 1.92 2.60
CA ARG A 72 -8.02 3.16 2.63
C ARG A 72 -9.08 3.19 1.53
N LEU A 73 -8.72 2.85 0.30
CA LEU A 73 -9.66 2.80 -0.82
C LEU A 73 -10.73 1.71 -0.61
N ASN A 74 -10.34 0.52 -0.16
CA ASN A 74 -11.26 -0.61 0.04
C ASN A 74 -12.27 -0.34 1.19
N TYR A 75 -11.78 0.23 2.30
CA TYR A 75 -12.61 0.52 3.47
C TYR A 75 -13.57 1.71 3.24
N TYR A 76 -13.13 2.75 2.52
CA TYR A 76 -13.97 3.91 2.25
C TYR A 76 -14.90 3.73 1.04
N GLU A 77 -14.48 3.02 -0.01
CA GLU A 77 -15.21 2.99 -1.27
C GLU A 77 -16.00 1.68 -1.49
N PHE A 78 -15.50 0.55 -0.99
CA PHE A 78 -16.18 -0.75 -1.08
C PHE A 78 -17.09 -1.02 0.13
N PHE A 79 -16.59 -0.84 1.36
CA PHE A 79 -17.40 -1.06 2.57
C PHE A 79 -18.50 0.01 2.73
N SER A 80 -18.24 1.29 2.46
CA SER A 80 -19.30 2.31 2.63
C SER A 80 -20.44 2.22 1.60
N LYS A 81 -20.20 1.66 0.40
CA LYS A 81 -21.23 1.50 -0.65
C LYS A 81 -21.97 0.17 -0.60
N HIS A 82 -21.33 -0.92 -0.18
CA HIS A 82 -21.95 -2.26 -0.14
C HIS A 82 -22.33 -2.72 1.28
N PHE A 83 -21.79 -2.12 2.34
CA PHE A 83 -22.20 -2.38 3.72
C PHE A 83 -23.22 -1.31 4.15
N ILE A 84 -24.43 -1.42 3.60
CA ILE A 84 -25.60 -0.86 4.26
C ILE A 84 -25.71 -1.64 5.57
N GLY A 85 -25.64 -0.96 6.72
CA GLY A 85 -25.85 -1.54 8.06
C GLY A 85 -27.29 -2.05 8.28
N ALA A 86 -27.83 -2.78 7.31
CA ALA A 86 -29.15 -3.38 7.27
C ALA A 86 -29.08 -4.91 7.04
N GLY A 87 -27.92 -5.53 7.28
CA GLY A 87 -27.84 -6.98 7.44
C GLY A 87 -28.32 -7.34 8.85
N ARG A 88 -29.53 -7.90 8.98
CA ARG A 88 -29.97 -8.52 10.24
C ARG A 88 -28.99 -9.64 10.57
N ALA A 89 -28.34 -9.58 11.74
CA ALA A 89 -27.57 -10.70 12.27
C ALA A 89 -28.52 -11.90 12.38
N TYR A 90 -28.22 -12.98 11.65
CA TYR A 90 -28.98 -14.21 11.72
C TYR A 90 -28.77 -14.82 13.10
N MET A 91 -29.73 -14.61 14.01
CA MET A 91 -29.84 -15.37 15.25
C MET A 91 -30.63 -16.65 14.93
N PRO A 92 -29.97 -17.81 14.78
CA PRO A 92 -30.72 -19.05 14.69
C PRO A 92 -31.55 -19.22 15.96
N ILE A 93 -32.82 -19.58 15.79
CA ILE A 93 -33.69 -19.95 16.90
C ILE A 93 -33.08 -21.16 17.63
N SER A 94 -32.44 -20.93 18.77
CA SER A 94 -32.09 -22.04 19.65
C SER A 94 -33.39 -22.55 20.27
N LEU A 95 -33.91 -23.65 19.73
CA LEU A 95 -34.84 -24.50 20.47
C LEU A 95 -34.04 -25.16 21.59
N ARG A 96 -33.79 -24.40 22.66
CA ARG A 96 -33.40 -24.99 23.93
C ARG A 96 -34.65 -25.74 24.43
N ARG A 97 -34.70 -27.03 24.10
CA ARG A 97 -35.56 -28.00 24.77
C ARG A 97 -35.18 -27.93 26.24
N ASN A 98 -36.07 -27.35 27.04
CA ASN A 98 -36.03 -27.52 28.48
C ASN A 98 -36.39 -28.99 28.73
N GLU A 99 -35.40 -29.78 29.12
CA GLU A 99 -35.61 -30.96 29.94
C GLU A 99 -35.41 -30.56 31.41
#